data_AF-A0A353BEU8-F1
#
_entry.id   AF-A0A353BEU8-F1
#
_cell.length_a   1.000
_cell.length_b   1.000
_cell.length_c   1.000
_cell.angle_alpha   90.00
_cell.angle_beta   90.00
_cell.angle_gamma   90.00
#
_symmetry.space_group_name_H-M   'P 1'
#
loop_
_entity.id
_entity.type
_entity.pdbx_description
1 polymer ?
#
loop_
_entity_poly.entity_id
_entity_poly.type
_entity_poly.pdbx_seq_one_letter_code
_entity_poly.pdbx_strand_id
1 'polypeptide(L)'
;MNDSWIARRRWFISQCGLGLGHAALTSLLARSALGQVDPLAPKPSHHPAKIKNVILLYMGGGPSQLELFDNKPTLRRLDGSL
;
A
#
# COMPACT_ATOMS: atom_id res chain seq x y z
N MET A 1 34.72 2.15 -50.25
CA MET A 1 34.76 0.81 -49.60
C MET A 1 33.86 0.71 -48.36
N ASN A 2 32.81 1.53 -48.19
CA ASN A 2 31.96 1.54 -46.98
C ASN A 2 30.43 1.49 -47.25
N ASP A 3 29.99 1.41 -48.50
CA ASP A 3 28.58 1.60 -48.85
C ASP A 3 27.69 0.41 -48.45
N SER A 4 28.27 -0.79 -48.44
CA SER A 4 27.57 -2.02 -48.04
C SER A 4 27.19 -2.05 -46.56
N TRP A 5 27.95 -1.39 -45.69
CA TRP A 5 27.65 -1.29 -44.26
C TRP A 5 26.46 -0.39 -43.99
N ILE A 6 26.40 0.77 -44.65
CA ILE A 6 25.27 1.71 -44.53
C ILE A 6 23.99 1.06 -45.06
N ALA A 7 24.06 0.34 -46.19
CA ALA A 7 22.92 -0.38 -46.74
C ALA A 7 22.40 -1.50 -45.80
N ARG A 8 23.30 -2.30 -45.21
CA ARG A 8 22.94 -3.40 -44.28
C ARG A 8 22.31 -2.86 -42.99
N ARG A 9 22.79 -1.74 -42.45
CA ARG A 9 22.19 -1.08 -41.28
C ARG A 9 20.79 -0.55 -41.57
N ARG A 10 20.60 0.11 -42.72
CA ARG A 10 19.28 0.64 -43.12
C ARG A 10 18.27 -0.49 -43.32
N TRP A 11 18.69 -1.58 -43.96
CA TRP A 11 17.87 -2.77 -44.14
C TRP A 11 17.49 -3.42 -42.80
N PHE A 12 18.45 -3.59 -41.90
CA PHE A 12 18.20 -4.14 -40.56
C PHE A 12 17.21 -3.29 -39.76
N ILE A 13 17.37 -1.96 -39.73
CA ILE A 13 16.43 -1.07 -39.03
C ILE A 13 15.06 -1.08 -39.71
N SER A 14 14.99 -1.15 -41.04
CA SER A 14 13.74 -1.24 -41.79
C SER A 14 12.96 -2.54 -41.51
N GLN A 15 13.65 -3.67 -41.37
CA GLN A 15 13.00 -4.98 -41.23
C GLN A 15 12.82 -5.41 -39.77
N CYS A 16 13.75 -5.04 -38.88
CA CYS A 16 13.72 -5.45 -37.47
C CYS A 16 13.08 -4.41 -36.53
N GLY A 17 12.74 -3.21 -37.02
CA GLY A 17 12.12 -2.16 -36.21
C GLY A 17 10.80 -2.57 -35.55
N LEU A 18 9.97 -3.36 -36.25
CA LEU A 18 8.72 -3.90 -35.70
C LEU A 18 8.96 -4.90 -34.57
N GLY A 19 10.00 -5.74 -34.67
CA GLY A 19 10.35 -6.72 -33.63
C GLY A 19 10.84 -6.05 -32.35
N LEU A 20 11.67 -5.01 -32.48
CA LEU A 20 12.13 -4.21 -31.34
C LEU A 20 10.97 -3.43 -30.69
N GLY A 21 10.08 -2.85 -31.50
CA GLY A 21 8.89 -2.18 -31.01
C GLY A 21 7.95 -3.12 -30.26
N HIS A 22 7.75 -4.33 -30.76
CA HIS A 22 6.95 -5.36 -30.08
C HIS A 22 7.58 -5.79 -28.75
N ALA A 23 8.90 -6.03 -28.71
CA ALA A 23 9.60 -6.35 -27.47
C ALA A 23 9.48 -5.23 -26.42
N ALA A 24 9.63 -3.96 -26.85
CA ALA A 24 9.45 -2.80 -25.99
C ALA A 24 8.01 -2.68 -25.48
N LEU A 25 7.01 -2.86 -26.34
CA LEU A 25 5.60 -2.83 -25.97
C LEU A 25 5.25 -3.94 -24.96
N THR A 26 5.71 -5.17 -25.20
CA THR A 26 5.51 -6.29 -24.28
C THR A 26 6.15 -6.01 -22.92
N SER A 27 7.34 -5.42 -22.89
CA SER A 27 8.01 -5.02 -21.64
C SER A 27 7.20 -3.96 -20.87
N LEU A 28 6.67 -2.97 -21.56
CA LEU A 28 5.82 -1.93 -20.96
C LEU A 28 4.48 -2.48 -20.46
N LEU A 29 3.81 -3.32 -21.24
CA LEU A 29 2.56 -3.98 -20.84
C LEU A 29 2.76 -4.90 -19.65
N ALA A 30 3.86 -5.69 -19.64
CA ALA A 30 4.21 -6.54 -18.50
C ALA A 30 4.40 -5.70 -17.23
N ARG A 31 5.09 -4.56 -17.31
CA ARG A 31 5.24 -3.65 -16.16
C ARG A 31 3.92 -3.04 -15.70
N SER A 32 3.04 -2.69 -16.64
CA SER A 32 1.69 -2.19 -16.32
C SER A 32 0.82 -3.26 -15.67
N ALA A 33 0.95 -4.53 -16.07
CA ALA A 33 0.24 -5.65 -15.48
C ALA A 33 0.71 -5.94 -14.03
N LEU A 34 1.98 -5.71 -13.72
CA LEU A 34 2.52 -5.83 -12.36
C LEU A 34 2.04 -4.71 -11.41
N GLY A 35 1.43 -3.64 -11.94
CA GLY A 35 0.79 -2.57 -11.17
C GLY A 35 -0.59 -2.93 -10.60
N GLN A 36 -1.07 -4.15 -10.82
CA GLN A 36 -2.31 -4.70 -10.25
C GLN A 36 -2.17 -5.06 -8.76
N VAL A 37 -1.43 -4.26 -7.99
CA VAL A 37 -1.57 -4.30 -6.53
C VAL A 37 -2.75 -3.39 -6.24
N ASP A 38 -3.93 -3.98 -6.06
CA ASP A 38 -5.10 -3.23 -5.62
C ASP A 38 -4.70 -2.44 -4.35
N PRO A 39 -4.68 -1.10 -4.37
CA PRO A 39 -4.24 -0.30 -3.24
C PRO A 39 -5.17 -0.45 -2.04
N LEU A 40 -6.38 -0.97 -2.26
CA LEU A 40 -7.36 -1.33 -1.24
C LEU A 40 -7.38 -2.83 -0.93
N ALA A 41 -6.44 -3.61 -1.49
CA ALA A 41 -6.32 -5.01 -1.18
C ALA A 41 -6.12 -5.19 0.34
N PRO A 42 -6.86 -6.13 0.97
CA PRO A 42 -6.67 -6.45 2.37
C PRO A 42 -5.21 -6.82 2.64
N LYS A 43 -4.55 -6.06 3.53
CA LYS A 43 -3.19 -6.39 3.97
C LYS A 43 -3.24 -7.49 5.02
N PRO A 44 -2.31 -8.45 5.00
CA PRO A 44 -2.20 -9.42 6.08
C PRO A 44 -1.92 -8.69 7.39
N SER A 45 -2.56 -9.14 8.47
CA SER A 45 -2.29 -8.63 9.81
C SER A 45 -0.87 -9.01 10.24
N HIS A 46 -0.21 -8.15 11.03
CA HIS A 46 1.11 -8.45 11.60
C HIS A 46 1.13 -9.71 12.47
N HIS A 47 -0.02 -10.10 13.01
CA HIS A 47 -0.20 -11.30 13.83
C HIS A 47 -1.35 -12.14 13.31
N PRO A 48 -1.29 -13.48 13.44
CA PRO A 48 -2.41 -14.35 13.07
C PRO A 48 -3.62 -14.06 13.97
N ALA A 49 -4.81 -13.99 13.35
CA ALA A 49 -6.06 -13.81 14.09
C ALA A 49 -6.35 -15.06 14.94
N LYS A 50 -6.32 -14.91 16.26
CA LYS A 50 -6.62 -16.02 17.21
C LYS A 50 -8.11 -16.22 17.46
N ILE A 51 -8.93 -15.20 17.19
CA ILE A 51 -10.37 -15.14 17.53
C ILE A 51 -11.14 -14.60 16.32
N LYS A 52 -12.35 -15.12 16.10
CA LYS A 52 -13.19 -14.77 14.94
C LYS A 52 -14.11 -13.56 15.17
N ASN A 53 -14.63 -13.40 16.39
CA ASN A 53 -15.61 -12.36 16.73
C ASN A 53 -15.22 -11.65 18.04
N VAL A 54 -15.38 -10.32 18.08
CA VAL A 54 -15.15 -9.49 19.27
C VAL A 54 -16.38 -8.61 19.48
N ILE A 55 -16.95 -8.64 20.70
CA ILE A 55 -18.06 -7.77 21.09
C ILE A 55 -17.48 -6.72 22.04
N LEU A 56 -17.42 -5.45 21.59
CA LEU A 56 -17.02 -4.33 22.42
C LEU A 56 -18.27 -3.62 22.95
N LEU A 57 -18.44 -3.62 24.27
CA LEU A 57 -19.50 -2.89 24.94
C LEU A 57 -18.91 -1.61 25.55
N TYR A 58 -19.30 -0.45 25.04
CA TYR A 58 -18.96 0.83 25.65
C TYR A 58 -20.11 1.29 26.55
N MET A 59 -19.86 1.34 27.86
CA MET A 59 -20.83 1.84 28.85
C MET A 59 -20.47 3.29 29.20
N GLY A 60 -21.23 4.24 28.66
CA GLY A 60 -21.05 5.65 28.97
C GLY A 60 -21.36 5.94 30.45
N GLY A 61 -20.49 6.70 31.12
CA GLY A 61 -20.68 7.13 32.51
C GLY A 61 -19.90 6.35 33.57
N GLY A 62 -19.18 5.28 33.19
CA GLY A 62 -18.23 4.62 34.08
C GLY A 62 -16.89 5.36 34.14
N PRO A 63 -16.20 5.40 35.29
CA PRO A 63 -14.83 5.90 35.34
C PRO A 63 -13.96 5.02 34.43
N SER A 64 -13.08 5.64 33.64
CA SER A 64 -12.18 4.86 32.77
C SER A 64 -11.28 3.95 33.62
N GLN A 65 -10.77 2.85 33.07
CA GLN A 65 -9.84 1.96 33.79
C GLN A 65 -8.65 2.72 34.43
N LEU A 66 -8.25 3.85 33.83
CA LEU A 66 -7.18 4.71 34.32
C LEU A 66 -7.61 5.57 35.53
N GLU A 67 -8.91 5.83 35.69
CA GLU A 67 -9.47 6.70 36.72
C GLU A 67 -9.85 5.96 38.02
N LEU A 68 -9.96 4.62 38.01
CA LEU A 68 -10.49 3.87 39.17
C LEU A 68 -9.58 3.90 40.40
N PHE A 69 -8.25 3.94 40.20
CA PHE A 69 -7.29 3.73 41.29
C PHE A 69 -6.30 4.88 41.45
N ASP A 70 -6.43 5.94 40.65
CA ASP A 70 -5.59 7.13 40.80
C ASP A 70 -6.23 8.11 41.79
N ASN A 71 -5.51 8.39 42.88
CA ASN A 71 -5.95 9.36 43.85
C ASN A 71 -5.63 10.77 43.30
N LYS A 72 -6.68 11.46 42.84
CA LYS A 72 -6.55 12.82 42.27
C LYS A 72 -7.05 13.88 43.27
N PRO A 73 -6.21 14.31 44.24
CA PRO A 73 -6.63 15.24 45.29
C PRO A 73 -7.02 16.61 44.74
N THR A 74 -6.35 17.06 43.66
CA THR A 74 -6.65 18.33 43.01
C THR A 74 -8.03 18.32 42.35
N LEU A 75 -8.45 17.21 41.72
CA LEU A 75 -9.79 17.09 41.16
C LEU A 75 -10.86 17.12 42.25
N ARG A 76 -10.65 16.42 43.37
CA ARG A 76 -11.57 16.50 44.52
C ARG A 76 -11.70 17.91 45.07
N ARG A 77 -10.60 18.68 45.09
CA ARG A 77 -10.63 20.07 45.55
C ARG A 77 -11.41 20.99 44.60
N LEU A 78 -11.37 20.69 43.31
CA LEU A 78 -11.99 21.51 42.27
C LEU A 78 -13.42 21.09 41.93
N ASP A 79 -13.91 19.99 42.53
CA ASP A 79 -15.25 19.47 42.31
C ASP A 79 -16.32 20.52 42.69
N GLY A 80 -17.16 20.90 41.73
CA GLY A 80 -18.21 21.92 41.91
C GLY A 80 -17.75 23.39 41.98
N SER A 81 -16.49 23.68 41.68
CA SER A 81 -15.91 25.04 41.75
C SER A 81 -15.71 25.75 40.40
N LEU A 82 -16.33 25.22 39.34
CA LEU A 82 -16.39 25.80 37.99
C LEU A 82 -17.85 25.98 37.57
#